data_AF-A0A161J2F6-F1
#
_entry.id   AF-A0A161J2F6-F1
#
_cell.length_a   1.000
_cell.length_b   1.000
_cell.length_c   1.000
_cell.angle_alpha   90.00
_cell.angle_beta   90.00
_cell.angle_gamma   90.00
#
_symmetry.space_group_name_H-M   'P 1'
#
loop_
_entity.id
_entity.type
_entity.pdbx_description
1 polymer ?
#
loop_
_entity_poly.entity_id
_entity_poly.type
_entity_poly.pdbx_seq_one_letter_code
_entity_poly.pdbx_strand_id
1 'polypeptide(L)'
;MLAATPAPLHAQLAPRLSAQVSLDELSTATAALPADPALASLRSQLQGMADELRQDAGKDADKPADLVGDALRGRIVRAHAAATRVQAYLKTMADCQGADRTAMQSALAESVKLLAAADGGARAIPAVEDVQSMPVPGSLFAIRAGGGPLAFALTGSDLFDSQCPSPRVSVTDAGGTALANQPILTGASPARLELKWADVGQVPVGPVVLHVVAQRKVFLLGCQALPEATAVIAVVPATHYRVDYALEAICPAPGDANRVVALGKGTLELAGGGASAAQNVPTTACAEPAAYRLSASVSASGGAPSPAGPFTQSAQASITAGLPGGLTLSWDPSVQSVFVRAGANTCKGVR
;
A
#
# COMPACT_ATOMS: atom_id res chain seq x y z
N MET A 1 -3.58 -60.99 13.04
CA MET A 1 -2.86 -60.11 12.08
C MET A 1 -3.60 -58.78 12.05
N LEU A 2 -3.09 -57.78 12.76
CA LEU A 2 -3.58 -56.39 12.71
C LEU A 2 -2.53 -55.60 11.94
N ALA A 3 -2.92 -55.11 10.77
CA ALA A 3 -2.05 -54.32 9.91
C ALA A 3 -1.84 -52.95 10.54
N ALA A 4 -0.59 -52.65 10.89
CA ALA A 4 -0.17 -51.30 11.24
C ALA A 4 -0.12 -50.47 9.96
N THR A 5 -1.01 -49.48 9.85
CA THR A 5 -0.93 -48.44 8.84
C THR A 5 0.30 -47.57 9.13
N PRO A 6 1.25 -47.41 8.18
CA PRO A 6 2.37 -46.51 8.37
C PRO A 6 1.85 -45.07 8.38
N ALA A 7 2.11 -44.36 9.48
CA ALA A 7 1.91 -42.92 9.54
C ALA A 7 2.82 -42.25 8.48
N PRO A 8 2.32 -41.27 7.70
CA PRO A 8 3.17 -40.59 6.74
C PRO A 8 4.25 -39.81 7.50
N LEU A 9 5.50 -40.21 7.22
CA LEU A 9 6.71 -39.50 7.55
C LEU A 9 6.70 -38.12 6.86
N HIS A 10 7.26 -37.11 7.56
CA HIS A 10 7.54 -35.73 7.13
C HIS A 10 6.40 -34.70 7.30
N ALA A 11 6.18 -34.28 8.55
CA ALA A 11 5.95 -32.86 8.78
C ALA A 11 7.23 -32.14 8.33
N GLN A 12 7.22 -31.49 7.16
CA GLN A 12 8.26 -30.53 6.80
C GLN A 12 8.23 -29.41 7.85
N LEU A 13 9.06 -29.55 8.89
CA LEU A 13 9.47 -28.43 9.72
C LEU A 13 10.06 -27.40 8.75
N ALA A 14 9.42 -26.25 8.63
CA ALA A 14 10.01 -25.12 7.93
C ALA A 14 11.46 -24.94 8.41
N PRO A 15 12.42 -24.60 7.54
CA PRO A 15 13.79 -24.38 7.95
C PRO A 15 13.81 -23.43 9.14
N ARG A 16 14.44 -23.86 10.25
CA ARG A 16 14.64 -22.95 11.38
C ARG A 16 15.47 -21.78 10.87
N LEU A 17 15.07 -20.56 11.22
CA LEU A 17 15.75 -19.36 10.76
C LEU A 17 17.24 -19.43 11.11
N SER A 18 18.11 -19.13 10.15
CA SER A 18 19.57 -19.10 10.30
C SER A 18 20.15 -17.93 9.49
N ALA A 19 21.44 -17.66 9.67
CA ALA A 19 22.11 -16.64 8.86
C ALA A 19 22.16 -17.05 7.39
N GLN A 20 22.41 -18.32 7.08
CA GLN A 20 22.42 -18.81 5.71
C GLN A 20 21.05 -18.63 5.04
N VAL A 21 19.96 -18.99 5.72
CA VAL A 21 18.59 -18.77 5.21
C VAL A 21 18.34 -17.29 4.93
N SER A 22 18.71 -16.41 5.86
CA SER A 22 18.48 -14.97 5.71
C SER A 22 19.34 -14.36 4.60
N LEU A 23 20.56 -14.86 4.38
CA LEU A 23 21.43 -14.47 3.27
C LEU A 23 20.82 -14.88 1.92
N ASP A 24 20.28 -16.09 1.82
CA ASP A 24 19.64 -16.58 0.60
C ASP A 24 18.36 -15.79 0.28
N GLU A 25 17.59 -15.45 1.30
CA GLU A 25 16.41 -14.59 1.19
C GLU A 25 16.77 -13.16 0.75
N LEU A 26 17.78 -12.55 1.36
CA LEU A 26 18.28 -11.22 0.97
C LEU A 26 18.80 -11.23 -0.47
N SER A 27 19.56 -12.25 -0.87
CA SER A 27 20.07 -12.42 -2.23
C SER A 27 18.93 -12.53 -3.23
N THR A 28 17.96 -13.41 -2.96
CA THR A 28 16.77 -13.61 -3.81
C THR A 28 15.95 -12.34 -3.93
N ALA A 29 15.68 -11.67 -2.80
CA ALA A 29 14.92 -10.43 -2.77
C ALA A 29 15.62 -9.30 -3.53
N THR A 30 16.94 -9.15 -3.35
CA THR A 30 17.75 -8.13 -4.03
C THR A 30 17.81 -8.36 -5.54
N ALA A 31 17.99 -9.62 -5.98
CA ALA A 31 18.02 -9.98 -7.38
C ALA A 31 16.67 -9.76 -8.09
N ALA A 32 15.56 -9.92 -7.37
CA ALA A 32 14.22 -9.72 -7.91
C ALA A 32 13.78 -8.24 -7.97
N LEU A 33 14.53 -7.31 -7.34
CA LEU A 33 14.23 -5.88 -7.43
C LEU A 33 14.40 -5.35 -8.87
N PRO A 34 13.38 -4.71 -9.46
CA PRO A 34 13.43 -4.22 -10.84
C PRO A 34 14.49 -3.15 -10.99
N ALA A 35 15.30 -3.19 -12.05
CA ALA A 35 16.46 -2.31 -12.34
C ALA A 35 16.11 -0.81 -12.52
N ASP A 36 15.51 -0.23 -11.48
CA ASP A 36 15.09 1.15 -11.33
C ASP A 36 16.16 1.91 -10.53
N PRO A 37 16.67 3.05 -11.05
CA PRO A 37 17.58 3.93 -10.32
C PRO A 37 17.04 4.37 -8.96
N ALA A 38 15.72 4.53 -8.79
CA ALA A 38 15.11 4.88 -7.51
C ALA A 38 15.32 3.82 -6.42
N LEU A 39 15.60 2.57 -6.82
CA LEU A 39 15.86 1.45 -5.92
C LEU A 39 17.35 1.18 -5.69
N ALA A 40 18.26 1.98 -6.27
CA ALA A 40 19.70 1.75 -6.14
C ALA A 40 20.18 1.82 -4.68
N SER A 41 19.72 2.83 -3.91
CA SER A 41 20.06 2.96 -2.49
C SER A 41 19.56 1.77 -1.66
N LEU A 42 18.35 1.29 -1.95
CA LEU A 42 17.79 0.11 -1.28
C LEU A 42 18.65 -1.13 -1.55
N ARG A 43 19.07 -1.37 -2.80
CA ARG A 43 19.97 -2.48 -3.13
C ARG A 43 21.27 -2.42 -2.35
N SER A 44 21.91 -1.24 -2.30
CA SER A 44 23.16 -1.05 -1.57
C SER A 44 22.98 -1.34 -0.07
N GLN A 45 21.85 -0.96 0.52
CA GLN A 45 21.54 -1.26 1.92
C GLN A 45 21.35 -2.76 2.17
N LEU A 46 20.59 -3.45 1.31
CA LEU A 46 20.39 -4.91 1.40
C LEU A 46 21.72 -5.67 1.23
N GLN A 47 22.59 -5.23 0.32
CA GLN A 47 23.93 -5.77 0.15
C GLN A 47 24.79 -5.56 1.41
N GLY A 48 24.78 -4.34 1.98
CA GLY A 48 25.49 -4.05 3.23
C GLY A 48 25.02 -4.96 4.38
N MET A 49 23.71 -5.14 4.55
CA MET A 49 23.16 -6.09 5.54
C MET A 49 23.63 -7.52 5.30
N ALA A 50 23.67 -7.97 4.04
CA ALA A 50 24.15 -9.31 3.70
C ALA A 50 25.65 -9.48 3.97
N ASP A 51 26.46 -8.47 3.68
CA ASP A 51 27.90 -8.51 3.90
C ASP A 51 28.23 -8.53 5.40
N GLU A 52 27.57 -7.68 6.20
CA GLU A 52 27.69 -7.69 7.66
C GLU A 52 27.23 -9.03 8.26
N LEU A 53 26.10 -9.57 7.80
CA LEU A 53 25.61 -10.86 8.28
C LEU A 53 26.58 -11.99 7.94
N ARG A 54 27.16 -12.00 6.73
CA ARG A 54 28.14 -12.99 6.32
C ARG A 54 29.42 -12.91 7.16
N GLN A 55 29.88 -11.70 7.44
CA GLN A 55 31.06 -11.45 8.27
C GLN A 55 30.85 -11.94 9.71
N ASP A 56 29.72 -11.61 10.32
CA ASP A 56 29.45 -11.93 11.73
C ASP A 56 29.03 -13.38 11.94
N ALA A 57 28.37 -14.00 10.95
CA ALA A 57 27.98 -15.40 11.02
C ALA A 57 29.18 -16.36 10.97
N GLY A 58 30.14 -16.11 10.08
CA GLY A 58 31.33 -16.94 9.94
C GLY A 58 31.02 -18.45 9.91
N LYS A 59 31.51 -19.19 10.92
CA LYS A 59 31.31 -20.66 11.04
C LYS A 59 29.93 -21.06 11.59
N ASP A 60 29.17 -20.10 12.08
CA ASP A 60 27.85 -20.29 12.69
C ASP A 60 26.71 -20.05 11.71
N ALA A 61 27.00 -19.91 10.41
CA ALA A 61 26.02 -19.54 9.39
C ALA A 61 24.80 -20.48 9.31
N ASP A 62 25.04 -21.78 9.47
CA ASP A 62 24.01 -22.82 9.43
C ASP A 62 23.35 -23.10 10.79
N LYS A 63 23.86 -22.48 11.87
CA LYS A 63 23.27 -22.69 13.20
C LYS A 63 21.90 -22.02 13.27
N PRO A 64 20.89 -22.69 13.85
CA PRO A 64 19.62 -22.06 14.17
C PRO A 64 19.78 -20.78 14.99
N ALA A 65 18.96 -19.76 14.70
CA ALA A 65 19.04 -18.44 15.31
C ALA A 65 18.83 -18.46 16.84
N ASP A 66 18.15 -19.46 17.38
CA ASP A 66 17.98 -19.70 18.82
C ASP A 66 19.22 -20.26 19.51
N LEU A 67 20.22 -20.73 18.74
CA LEU A 67 21.45 -21.36 19.23
C LEU A 67 22.72 -20.51 19.00
N VAL A 68 22.57 -19.28 18.49
CA VAL A 68 23.67 -18.33 18.32
C VAL A 68 23.61 -17.22 19.39
N GLY A 69 24.69 -16.44 19.50
CA GLY A 69 24.71 -15.29 20.40
C GLY A 69 23.70 -14.20 20.00
N ASP A 70 23.21 -13.46 21.00
CA ASP A 70 22.17 -12.43 20.89
C ASP A 70 22.38 -11.44 19.74
N ALA A 71 23.63 -10.97 19.55
CA ALA A 71 23.97 -10.05 18.47
C ALA A 71 23.77 -10.65 17.08
N LEU A 72 24.23 -11.88 16.85
CA LEU A 72 24.06 -12.57 15.57
C LEU A 72 22.58 -12.93 15.35
N ARG A 73 21.88 -13.41 16.38
CA ARG A 73 20.43 -13.67 16.31
C ARG A 73 19.68 -12.42 15.86
N GLY A 74 20.01 -11.27 16.43
CA GLY A 74 19.46 -9.98 16.06
C GLY A 74 19.62 -9.64 14.58
N ARG A 75 20.84 -9.81 14.05
CA ARG A 75 21.12 -9.58 12.62
C ARG A 75 20.37 -10.53 11.70
N ILE A 76 20.28 -11.81 12.07
CA ILE A 76 19.51 -12.82 11.34
C ILE A 76 18.05 -12.37 11.21
N VAL A 77 17.41 -12.02 12.33
CA VAL A 77 15.99 -11.62 12.36
C VAL A 77 15.75 -10.34 11.54
N ARG A 78 16.64 -9.34 11.61
CA ARG A 78 16.49 -8.11 10.83
C ARG A 78 16.73 -8.31 9.33
N ALA A 79 17.70 -9.15 8.96
CA ALA A 79 17.94 -9.55 7.58
C ALA A 79 16.71 -10.27 6.99
N HIS A 80 16.14 -11.22 7.73
CA HIS A 80 14.91 -11.90 7.38
C HIS A 80 13.75 -10.91 7.19
N ALA A 81 13.52 -10.02 8.16
CA ALA A 81 12.45 -9.02 8.08
C ALA A 81 12.61 -8.09 6.86
N ALA A 82 13.83 -7.65 6.56
CA ALA A 82 14.12 -6.83 5.37
C ALA A 82 13.81 -7.60 4.07
N ALA A 83 14.24 -8.86 3.97
CA ALA A 83 13.97 -9.69 2.80
C ALA A 83 12.46 -9.95 2.63
N THR A 84 11.75 -10.28 3.70
CA THR A 84 10.29 -10.48 3.71
C THR A 84 9.56 -9.22 3.26
N ARG A 85 9.97 -8.05 3.74
CA ARG A 85 9.36 -6.77 3.35
C ARG A 85 9.60 -6.44 1.86
N VAL A 86 10.78 -6.75 1.33
CA VAL A 86 11.06 -6.61 -0.11
C VAL A 86 10.21 -7.57 -0.94
N GLN A 87 10.07 -8.83 -0.53
CA GLN A 87 9.21 -9.80 -1.21
C GLN A 87 7.74 -9.37 -1.19
N ALA A 88 7.25 -8.82 -0.07
CA ALA A 88 5.91 -8.24 0.03
C ALA A 88 5.70 -7.06 -0.93
N TYR A 89 6.71 -6.21 -1.10
CA TYR A 89 6.69 -5.12 -2.08
C TYR A 89 6.60 -5.68 -3.51
N LEU A 90 7.43 -6.66 -3.86
CA LEU A 90 7.43 -7.27 -5.19
C LEU A 90 6.08 -7.91 -5.54
N LYS A 91 5.41 -8.53 -4.56
CA LYS A 91 4.06 -9.11 -4.73
C LYS A 91 2.97 -8.06 -4.93
N THR A 92 3.15 -6.83 -4.45
CA THR A 92 2.12 -5.78 -4.46
C THR A 92 2.33 -4.73 -5.55
N MET A 93 3.56 -4.48 -5.99
CA MET A 93 3.92 -3.34 -6.85
C MET A 93 3.49 -3.44 -8.32
N ALA A 94 3.12 -4.63 -8.81
CA ALA A 94 2.88 -4.88 -10.23
C ALA A 94 1.79 -3.96 -10.81
N ASP A 95 0.72 -3.75 -10.03
CA ASP A 95 -0.45 -2.95 -10.43
C ASP A 95 -0.36 -1.48 -9.99
N CYS A 96 0.72 -1.09 -9.31
CA CYS A 96 0.90 0.25 -8.71
C CYS A 96 1.70 1.16 -9.62
N GLN A 97 1.28 2.40 -9.86
CA GLN A 97 1.96 3.31 -10.80
C GLN A 97 2.14 4.72 -10.21
N GLY A 98 3.03 5.51 -10.81
CA GLY A 98 3.23 6.92 -10.45
C GLY A 98 3.51 7.14 -8.95
N ALA A 99 2.82 8.12 -8.36
CA ALA A 99 3.01 8.52 -6.97
C ALA A 99 2.78 7.39 -5.95
N ASP A 100 1.87 6.46 -6.24
CA ASP A 100 1.60 5.31 -5.38
C ASP A 100 2.83 4.39 -5.32
N ARG A 101 3.42 4.06 -6.49
CA ARG A 101 4.65 3.25 -6.54
C ARG A 101 5.80 3.97 -5.83
N THR A 102 5.98 5.27 -6.07
CA THR A 102 7.04 6.06 -5.42
C THR A 102 6.89 6.06 -3.89
N ALA A 103 5.67 6.21 -3.37
CA ALA A 103 5.42 6.18 -1.94
C ALA A 103 5.70 4.81 -1.33
N MET A 104 5.32 3.73 -2.02
CA MET A 104 5.66 2.37 -1.58
C MET A 104 7.17 2.14 -1.54
N GLN A 105 7.89 2.60 -2.57
CA GLN A 105 9.35 2.53 -2.63
C GLN A 105 9.99 3.32 -1.49
N SER A 106 9.49 4.51 -1.18
CA SER A 106 9.97 5.34 -0.07
C SER A 106 9.74 4.67 1.29
N ALA A 107 8.56 4.09 1.52
CA ALA A 107 8.27 3.37 2.75
C ALA A 107 9.17 2.14 2.91
N LEU A 108 9.38 1.38 1.83
CA LEU A 108 10.27 0.22 1.83
C LEU A 108 11.73 0.63 2.13
N ALA A 109 12.23 1.67 1.48
CA ALA A 109 13.59 2.16 1.68
C ALA A 109 13.82 2.61 3.13
N GLU A 110 12.89 3.38 3.70
CA GLU A 110 13.01 3.82 5.10
C GLU A 110 12.87 2.64 6.09
N SER A 111 11.99 1.66 5.81
CA SER A 111 11.92 0.42 6.60
C SER A 111 13.26 -0.32 6.64
N VAL A 112 13.89 -0.54 5.48
CA VAL A 112 15.18 -1.26 5.42
C VAL A 112 16.30 -0.46 6.08
N LYS A 113 16.31 0.86 5.92
CA LYS A 113 17.24 1.74 6.62
C LYS A 113 17.14 1.63 8.14
N LEU A 114 15.92 1.63 8.69
CA LEU A 114 15.71 1.47 10.14
C LEU A 114 16.12 0.07 10.64
N LEU A 115 15.83 -0.98 9.86
CA LEU A 115 16.28 -2.34 10.18
C LEU A 115 17.82 -2.47 10.15
N ALA A 116 18.49 -1.81 9.20
CA ALA A 116 19.94 -1.80 9.11
C ALA A 116 20.59 -1.04 10.28
N ALA A 117 19.96 0.06 10.74
CA ALA A 117 20.50 0.92 11.80
C ALA A 117 20.24 0.41 13.24
N ALA A 118 19.40 -0.60 13.43
CA ALA A 118 19.05 -1.08 14.77
C ALA A 118 20.22 -1.82 15.44
N ASP A 119 20.58 -1.40 16.65
CA ASP A 119 21.69 -1.97 17.42
C ASP A 119 21.41 -3.41 17.89
N GLY A 120 22.46 -4.24 17.88
CA GLY A 120 22.39 -5.69 18.16
C GLY A 120 22.56 -6.12 19.62
N GLY A 121 22.45 -5.22 20.59
CA GLY A 121 22.87 -5.49 21.98
C GLY A 121 21.94 -6.36 22.83
N ALA A 122 20.76 -6.76 22.34
CA ALA A 122 19.72 -7.38 23.16
C ALA A 122 19.39 -8.84 22.79
N ARG A 123 19.01 -9.62 23.82
CA ARG A 123 18.77 -11.07 23.78
C ARG A 123 17.59 -11.55 22.93
N ALA A 124 16.65 -10.67 22.71
CA ALA A 124 15.55 -10.84 21.77
C ALA A 124 15.38 -9.52 21.04
N ILE A 125 15.41 -9.55 19.71
CA ILE A 125 15.23 -8.37 18.87
C ILE A 125 13.92 -8.56 18.12
N PRO A 126 12.84 -7.92 18.57
CA PRO A 126 11.60 -7.95 17.83
C PRO A 126 11.81 -7.29 16.47
N ALA A 127 11.18 -7.85 15.44
CA ALA A 127 11.15 -7.23 14.12
C ALA A 127 9.75 -7.31 13.54
N VAL A 128 9.29 -6.19 13.00
CA VAL A 128 8.09 -6.18 12.17
C VAL A 128 8.50 -6.60 10.76
N GLU A 129 7.92 -7.69 10.28
CA GLU A 129 8.17 -8.27 8.96
C GLU A 129 7.20 -7.70 7.91
N ASP A 130 5.96 -7.41 8.32
CA ASP A 130 4.95 -6.84 7.43
C ASP A 130 3.93 -5.96 8.18
N VAL A 131 3.33 -5.04 7.41
CA VAL A 131 2.14 -4.29 7.81
C VAL A 131 1.02 -4.77 6.91
N GLN A 132 -0.06 -5.30 7.47
CA GLN A 132 -1.14 -5.95 6.71
C GLN A 132 -2.44 -5.15 6.81
N SER A 133 -3.08 -4.83 5.68
CA SER A 133 -4.42 -4.23 5.70
C SER A 133 -5.47 -5.19 6.28
N MET A 134 -6.49 -4.65 6.94
CA MET A 134 -7.64 -5.42 7.45
C MET A 134 -8.97 -4.78 6.98
N PRO A 135 -10.06 -5.57 6.84
CA PRO A 135 -10.16 -7.00 7.09
C PRO A 135 -9.61 -7.88 5.96
N VAL A 136 -9.46 -7.33 4.75
CA VAL A 136 -8.89 -8.06 3.60
C VAL A 136 -7.35 -8.02 3.69
N PRO A 137 -6.68 -9.15 3.97
CA PRO A 137 -5.24 -9.17 4.15
C PRO A 137 -4.50 -8.81 2.86
N GLY A 138 -3.49 -7.97 3.00
CA GLY A 138 -2.57 -7.58 1.93
C GLY A 138 -1.50 -6.66 2.50
N SER A 139 -0.26 -6.80 2.04
CA SER A 139 0.84 -5.98 2.54
C SER A 139 0.62 -4.51 2.21
N LEU A 140 0.54 -3.70 3.26
CA LEU A 140 0.32 -2.27 3.25
C LEU A 140 1.66 -1.56 3.26
N PHE A 141 1.83 -0.63 2.34
CA PHE A 141 3.03 0.22 2.21
C PHE A 141 2.68 1.69 2.30
N ALA A 142 1.47 2.08 1.92
CA ALA A 142 1.01 3.44 2.06
C ALA A 142 -0.48 3.54 2.40
N ILE A 143 -0.86 4.66 2.99
CA ILE A 143 -2.24 5.04 3.28
C ILE A 143 -2.53 6.38 2.64
N ARG A 144 -3.72 6.55 2.09
CA ARG A 144 -4.17 7.79 1.47
C ARG A 144 -4.78 8.71 2.51
N ALA A 145 -4.29 9.94 2.59
CA ALA A 145 -4.87 11.00 3.38
C ALA A 145 -6.34 11.23 2.92
N GLY A 146 -7.23 11.49 3.87
CA GLY A 146 -8.67 11.64 3.62
C GLY A 146 -9.44 10.31 3.58
N GLY A 147 -8.76 9.18 3.78
CA GLY A 147 -9.42 7.90 4.06
C GLY A 147 -10.11 7.91 5.43
N GLY A 148 -11.22 7.17 5.54
CA GLY A 148 -11.89 6.92 6.82
C GLY A 148 -11.03 6.05 7.76
N PRO A 149 -11.62 5.55 8.87
CA PRO A 149 -10.88 4.73 9.81
C PRO A 149 -10.19 3.54 9.13
N LEU A 150 -8.90 3.36 9.39
CA LEU A 150 -8.12 2.25 8.84
C LEU A 150 -7.86 1.21 9.94
N ALA A 151 -8.09 -0.06 9.61
CA ALA A 151 -7.63 -1.19 10.41
C ALA A 151 -6.46 -1.89 9.71
N PHE A 152 -5.42 -2.22 10.45
CA PHE A 152 -4.26 -2.94 9.93
C PHE A 152 -3.58 -3.73 11.07
N ALA A 153 -2.69 -4.65 10.71
CA ALA A 153 -1.90 -5.40 11.66
C ALA A 153 -0.40 -5.24 11.38
N LEU A 154 0.41 -5.20 12.43
CA LEU A 154 1.85 -5.43 12.37
C LEU A 154 2.09 -6.91 12.61
N THR A 155 2.77 -7.59 11.70
CA THR A 155 3.14 -9.01 11.86
C THR A 155 4.65 -9.15 11.89
N GLY A 156 5.13 -10.09 12.70
CA GLY A 156 6.56 -10.37 12.77
C GLY A 156 6.89 -11.34 13.88
N SER A 157 8.12 -11.27 14.36
CA SER A 157 8.67 -12.19 15.34
C SER A 157 8.93 -11.50 16.68
N ASP A 158 8.50 -12.15 17.77
CA ASP A 158 8.73 -11.74 19.16
C ASP A 158 8.34 -10.28 19.47
N LEU A 159 7.30 -9.73 18.82
CA LEU A 159 6.91 -8.31 18.93
C LEU A 159 6.67 -7.83 20.38
N PHE A 160 6.24 -8.74 21.25
CA PHE A 160 6.26 -8.57 22.70
C PHE A 160 6.24 -9.94 23.38
N ASP A 161 6.68 -9.98 24.63
CA ASP A 161 6.54 -11.16 25.49
C ASP A 161 5.09 -11.28 26.00
N SER A 162 4.45 -12.42 25.77
CA SER A 162 3.06 -12.67 26.18
C SER A 162 2.83 -12.63 27.69
N GLN A 163 3.90 -12.71 28.50
CA GLN A 163 3.85 -12.53 29.95
C GLN A 163 3.85 -11.05 30.37
N CYS A 164 4.16 -10.14 29.45
CA CYS A 164 4.12 -8.70 29.65
C CYS A 164 2.73 -8.11 29.30
N PRO A 165 2.42 -6.89 29.79
CA PRO A 165 1.31 -6.12 29.23
C PRO A 165 1.44 -5.96 27.72
N SER A 166 0.30 -5.74 27.07
CA SER A 166 0.28 -5.39 25.65
C SER A 166 1.23 -4.21 25.36
N PRO A 167 1.97 -4.25 24.24
CA PRO A 167 2.93 -3.21 23.91
C PRO A 167 2.22 -1.89 23.64
N ARG A 168 2.95 -0.78 23.77
CA ARG A 168 2.48 0.50 23.25
C ARG A 168 2.89 0.61 21.79
N VAL A 169 1.94 0.95 20.93
CA VAL A 169 2.24 1.39 19.57
C VAL A 169 2.08 2.90 19.50
N SER A 170 3.10 3.59 19.03
CA SER A 170 3.07 5.02 18.76
C SER A 170 3.65 5.32 17.40
N VAL A 171 3.39 6.52 16.89
CA VAL A 171 3.74 6.91 15.53
C VAL A 171 4.40 8.27 15.49
N THR A 172 5.45 8.38 14.69
CA THR A 172 6.18 9.62 14.41
C THR A 172 6.24 9.90 12.91
N ASP A 173 6.55 11.14 12.54
CA ASP A 173 7.05 11.45 11.20
C ASP A 173 8.49 10.90 11.01
N ALA A 174 9.03 10.93 9.79
CA ALA A 174 10.40 10.47 9.55
C ALA A 174 11.50 11.30 10.25
N GLY A 175 11.17 12.47 10.81
CA GLY A 175 12.06 13.27 11.66
C GLY A 175 12.04 12.85 13.13
N GLY A 176 11.18 11.91 13.52
CA GLY A 176 10.99 11.47 14.90
C GLY A 176 9.99 12.31 15.70
N THR A 177 9.27 13.23 15.07
CA THR A 177 8.24 14.04 15.75
C THR A 177 6.98 13.20 15.95
N ALA A 178 6.52 13.09 17.19
CA ALA A 178 5.27 12.38 17.47
C ALA A 178 4.07 13.03 16.77
N LEU A 179 3.27 12.21 16.10
CA LEU A 179 2.04 12.68 15.46
C LEU A 179 0.96 12.97 16.51
N ALA A 180 0.11 13.96 16.25
CA ALA A 180 -1.02 14.27 17.13
C ALA A 180 -2.06 13.14 17.14
N ASN A 181 -2.30 12.54 15.98
CA ASN A 181 -3.20 11.40 15.85
C ASN A 181 -2.44 10.08 15.91
N GLN A 182 -2.79 9.21 16.86
CA GLN A 182 -2.11 7.96 17.15
C GLN A 182 -3.05 6.76 16.89
N PRO A 183 -2.55 5.64 16.34
CA PRO A 183 -3.33 4.43 16.23
C PRO A 183 -3.59 3.81 17.60
N ILE A 184 -4.70 3.08 17.72
CA ILE A 184 -5.10 2.39 18.94
C ILE A 184 -4.91 0.89 18.73
N LEU A 185 -4.28 0.23 19.70
CA LEU A 185 -4.13 -1.22 19.72
C LEU A 185 -5.47 -1.88 20.05
N THR A 186 -5.96 -2.74 19.15
CA THR A 186 -7.24 -3.46 19.28
C THR A 186 -7.05 -4.95 19.58
N GLY A 187 -5.88 -5.50 19.28
CA GLY A 187 -5.53 -6.91 19.55
C GLY A 187 -4.03 -7.10 19.60
N ALA A 188 -3.55 -8.06 20.39
CA ALA A 188 -2.11 -8.28 20.57
C ALA A 188 -1.79 -9.76 20.82
N SER A 189 -0.90 -10.31 20.00
CA SER A 189 -0.19 -11.57 20.20
C SER A 189 1.30 -11.38 19.85
N PRO A 190 2.21 -12.23 20.36
CA PRO A 190 3.65 -12.06 20.14
C PRO A 190 4.07 -11.98 18.66
N ALA A 191 3.26 -12.46 17.74
CA ALA A 191 3.53 -12.41 16.29
C ALA A 191 2.62 -11.43 15.52
N ARG A 192 1.64 -10.79 16.19
CA ARG A 192 0.63 -9.95 15.52
C ARG A 192 0.04 -8.89 16.45
N LEU A 193 0.15 -7.62 16.05
CA LEU A 193 -0.50 -6.49 16.73
C LEU A 193 -1.54 -5.88 15.80
N GLU A 194 -2.80 -5.86 16.22
CA GLU A 194 -3.90 -5.28 15.45
C GLU A 194 -4.17 -3.85 15.90
N LEU A 195 -4.27 -2.94 14.94
CA LEU A 195 -4.34 -1.51 15.15
C LEU A 195 -5.51 -0.92 14.38
N LYS A 196 -6.13 0.11 14.97
CA LYS A 196 -7.10 0.96 14.32
C LYS A 196 -6.66 2.41 14.38
N TRP A 197 -6.60 3.06 13.23
CA TRP A 197 -6.30 4.48 13.11
C TRP A 197 -7.55 5.23 12.68
N ALA A 198 -8.09 6.05 13.58
CA ALA A 198 -9.43 6.61 13.42
C ALA A 198 -9.54 7.69 12.31
N ASP A 199 -8.49 8.47 12.08
CA ASP A 199 -8.51 9.62 11.16
C ASP A 199 -7.15 9.84 10.48
N VAL A 200 -6.85 9.05 9.46
CA VAL A 200 -5.58 9.19 8.73
C VAL A 200 -5.52 10.51 7.92
N GLY A 201 -6.65 11.21 7.76
CA GLY A 201 -6.71 12.49 7.05
C GLY A 201 -5.96 13.64 7.74
N GLN A 202 -5.69 13.54 9.04
CA GLN A 202 -4.89 14.53 9.78
C GLN A 202 -3.39 14.24 9.80
N VAL A 203 -2.96 13.12 9.20
CA VAL A 203 -1.55 12.75 9.16
C VAL A 203 -0.86 13.46 8.00
N PRO A 204 0.29 14.12 8.23
CA PRO A 204 1.06 14.74 7.16
C PRO A 204 1.46 13.74 6.09
N VAL A 205 1.47 14.19 4.84
CA VAL A 205 1.96 13.40 3.69
C VAL A 205 3.46 13.13 3.87
N GLY A 206 3.87 11.87 3.70
CA GLY A 206 5.25 11.43 3.83
C GLY A 206 5.39 10.10 4.58
N PRO A 207 6.63 9.59 4.72
CA PRO A 207 6.92 8.41 5.53
C PRO A 207 6.60 8.64 7.01
N VAL A 208 6.04 7.60 7.61
CA VAL A 208 5.54 7.58 8.98
C VAL A 208 6.04 6.31 9.65
N VAL A 209 6.66 6.47 10.82
CA VAL A 209 7.31 5.38 11.56
C VAL A 209 6.40 4.93 12.69
N LEU A 210 6.03 3.66 12.68
CA LEU A 210 5.36 2.99 13.80
C LEU A 210 6.41 2.41 14.74
N HIS A 211 6.28 2.73 16.02
CA HIS A 211 7.16 2.32 17.10
C HIS A 211 6.40 1.34 18.00
N VAL A 212 6.90 0.12 18.12
CA VAL A 212 6.37 -0.92 19.00
C VAL A 212 7.27 -1.03 20.22
N VAL A 213 6.78 -0.53 21.35
CA VAL A 213 7.52 -0.48 22.61
C VAL A 213 6.91 -1.45 23.60
N ALA A 214 7.70 -2.44 24.03
CA ALA A 214 7.30 -3.37 25.08
C ALA A 214 7.08 -2.62 26.40
N GLN A 215 5.99 -2.93 27.11
CA GLN A 215 5.71 -2.36 28.42
C GLN A 215 6.21 -3.27 29.54
N ARG A 216 6.84 -2.69 30.56
CA ARG A 216 7.20 -3.41 31.78
C ARG A 216 6.15 -3.17 32.87
N LYS A 217 5.62 -4.24 33.47
CA LYS A 217 4.94 -4.16 34.78
C LYS A 217 5.96 -4.46 35.88
N VAL A 218 6.18 -3.47 36.75
CA VAL A 218 7.23 -3.48 37.80
C VAL A 218 7.08 -4.66 38.79
N PHE A 219 5.90 -5.26 38.89
CA PHE A 219 5.61 -6.37 39.82
C PHE A 219 5.68 -7.78 39.22
N LEU A 220 5.83 -7.92 37.89
CA LEU A 220 5.96 -9.24 37.24
C LEU A 220 7.44 -9.56 37.01
N LEU A 221 8.00 -10.41 37.87
CA LEU A 221 9.40 -10.87 37.85
C LEU A 221 9.79 -11.73 36.62
N GLY A 222 8.91 -11.88 35.62
CA GLY A 222 9.17 -12.64 34.38
C GLY A 222 9.20 -11.82 33.09
N CYS A 223 8.78 -10.55 33.13
CA CYS A 223 8.65 -9.73 31.91
C CYS A 223 10.01 -9.16 31.48
N GLN A 224 10.53 -9.61 30.33
CA GLN A 224 11.70 -9.00 29.71
C GLN A 224 11.31 -7.76 28.90
N ALA A 225 12.01 -6.65 29.15
CA ALA A 225 11.91 -5.49 28.29
C ALA A 225 12.59 -5.81 26.96
N LEU A 226 11.80 -5.99 25.90
CA LEU A 226 12.32 -6.12 24.56
C LEU A 226 12.73 -4.75 24.02
N PRO A 227 13.75 -4.67 23.15
CA PRO A 227 14.02 -3.49 22.34
C PRO A 227 12.78 -3.07 21.57
N GLU A 228 12.80 -1.82 21.12
CA GLU A 228 11.77 -1.33 20.23
C GLU A 228 11.85 -2.01 18.85
N ALA A 229 10.70 -2.39 18.29
CA ALA A 229 10.57 -2.73 16.88
C ALA A 229 9.92 -1.59 16.11
N THR A 230 10.34 -1.39 14.87
CA THR A 230 9.80 -0.32 14.01
C THR A 230 9.20 -0.89 12.74
N ALA A 231 8.21 -0.17 12.19
CA ALA A 231 7.65 -0.40 10.87
C ALA A 231 7.43 0.95 10.17
N VAL A 232 7.45 0.98 8.83
CA VAL A 232 7.21 2.21 8.07
C VAL A 232 6.09 2.00 7.06
N ILE A 233 5.23 3.01 7.00
CA ILE A 233 4.25 3.20 5.94
C ILE A 233 4.37 4.65 5.44
N ALA A 234 3.98 4.92 4.20
CA ALA A 234 3.86 6.28 3.70
C ALA A 234 2.41 6.78 3.81
N VAL A 235 2.22 8.04 4.11
CA VAL A 235 0.94 8.73 3.88
C VAL A 235 1.04 9.47 2.55
N VAL A 236 0.12 9.18 1.63
CA VAL A 236 0.04 9.82 0.31
C VAL A 236 -1.14 10.77 0.24
N PRO A 237 -1.10 11.80 -0.61
CA PRO A 237 -2.22 12.72 -0.77
C PRO A 237 -3.51 12.00 -1.17
N ALA A 238 -4.65 12.57 -0.75
CA ALA A 238 -5.96 12.22 -1.26
C ALA A 238 -5.97 12.26 -2.80
N THR A 239 -6.63 11.29 -3.43
CA THR A 239 -6.81 11.30 -4.88
C THR A 239 -8.00 12.17 -5.19
N HIS A 240 -7.77 13.20 -6.00
CA HIS A 240 -8.83 14.03 -6.54
C HIS A 240 -8.79 13.96 -8.06
N TYR A 241 -9.91 13.57 -8.65
CA TYR A 241 -10.07 13.62 -10.10
C TYR A 241 -10.95 14.80 -10.45
N ARG A 242 -10.52 15.53 -11.47
CA ARG A 242 -11.33 16.56 -12.12
C ARG A 242 -11.52 16.17 -13.57
N VAL A 243 -12.77 16.03 -13.97
CA VAL A 243 -13.17 15.71 -15.34
C VAL A 243 -13.94 16.88 -15.91
N ASP A 244 -13.31 17.62 -16.80
CA ASP A 244 -13.98 18.67 -17.58
C ASP A 244 -14.58 18.01 -18.83
N TYR A 245 -15.89 18.12 -19.04
CA TYR A 245 -16.57 17.52 -20.19
C TYR A 245 -17.23 18.57 -21.08
N ALA A 246 -17.41 18.23 -22.35
CA ALA A 246 -18.24 18.95 -23.29
C ALA A 246 -19.14 17.96 -24.05
N LEU A 247 -20.44 18.23 -24.01
CA LEU A 247 -21.49 17.48 -24.70
C LEU A 247 -22.10 18.35 -25.80
N GLU A 248 -22.19 17.77 -26.99
CA GLU A 248 -22.77 18.40 -28.18
C GLU A 248 -23.81 17.47 -28.80
N ALA A 249 -24.83 18.05 -29.43
CA ALA A 249 -25.77 17.36 -30.30
C ALA A 249 -25.45 17.64 -31.77
N ILE A 250 -25.62 16.62 -32.60
CA ILE A 250 -25.62 16.73 -34.05
C ILE A 250 -27.09 16.76 -34.47
N CYS A 251 -27.57 17.93 -34.88
CA CYS A 251 -28.96 18.16 -35.22
C CYS A 251 -29.12 18.24 -36.75
N PRO A 252 -30.24 17.74 -37.30
CA PRO A 252 -30.58 18.01 -38.69
C PRO A 252 -30.73 19.53 -38.90
N ALA A 253 -30.18 20.05 -40.01
CA ALA A 253 -30.42 21.41 -40.46
C ALA A 253 -31.11 21.40 -41.83
N PRO A 254 -31.86 22.47 -42.19
CA PRO A 254 -32.46 22.56 -43.53
C PRO A 254 -31.36 22.60 -44.60
N GLY A 255 -31.38 21.67 -45.55
CA GLY A 255 -30.45 21.64 -46.70
C GLY A 255 -29.21 20.73 -46.56
N ASP A 256 -29.37 19.55 -45.95
CA ASP A 256 -28.41 18.42 -45.91
C ASP A 256 -27.14 18.54 -45.06
N ALA A 257 -26.81 19.71 -44.51
CA ALA A 257 -25.68 19.85 -43.59
C ALA A 257 -26.11 19.73 -42.13
N ASN A 258 -25.75 18.63 -41.45
CA ASN A 258 -25.94 18.50 -40.01
C ASN A 258 -25.26 19.66 -39.26
N ARG A 259 -25.97 20.30 -38.32
CA ARG A 259 -25.42 21.35 -37.46
C ARG A 259 -24.98 20.75 -36.11
N VAL A 260 -23.81 21.16 -35.63
CA VAL A 260 -23.36 20.82 -34.27
C VAL A 260 -23.85 21.91 -33.32
N VAL A 261 -24.53 21.50 -32.26
CA VAL A 261 -25.09 22.39 -31.22
C VAL A 261 -24.47 22.00 -29.88
N ALA A 262 -23.84 22.95 -29.19
CA ALA A 262 -23.35 22.73 -27.84
C ALA A 262 -24.53 22.57 -26.88
N LEU A 263 -24.56 21.48 -26.12
CA LEU A 263 -25.61 21.21 -25.13
C LEU A 263 -25.17 21.56 -23.70
N GLY A 264 -23.94 21.25 -23.36
CA GLY A 264 -23.43 21.52 -22.02
C GLY A 264 -21.92 21.34 -21.92
N LYS A 265 -21.33 22.11 -21.01
CA LYS A 265 -19.97 21.90 -20.52
C LYS A 265 -19.98 21.98 -19.01
N GLY A 266 -19.13 21.20 -18.36
CA GLY A 266 -19.09 21.18 -16.91
C GLY A 266 -17.84 20.52 -16.38
N THR A 267 -17.70 20.60 -15.07
CA THR A 267 -16.60 20.00 -14.32
C THR A 267 -17.20 19.05 -13.30
N LEU A 268 -16.78 17.78 -13.36
CA LEU A 268 -17.13 16.75 -12.40
C LEU A 268 -15.92 16.45 -11.53
N GLU A 269 -16.03 16.65 -10.22
CA GLU A 269 -14.98 16.34 -9.26
C GLU A 269 -15.31 15.05 -8.50
N LEU A 270 -14.30 14.19 -8.35
CA LEU A 270 -14.43 12.92 -7.66
C LEU A 270 -13.39 12.80 -6.55
N ALA A 271 -13.87 12.43 -5.35
CA ALA A 271 -13.05 12.17 -4.17
C ALA A 271 -12.49 10.73 -4.18
N GLY A 272 -11.67 10.41 -5.18
CA GLY A 272 -10.90 9.17 -5.24
C GLY A 272 -11.59 7.96 -5.88
N GLY A 273 -11.06 6.77 -5.63
CA GLY A 273 -11.50 5.51 -6.24
C GLY A 273 -12.90 5.09 -5.78
N GLY A 274 -13.70 4.55 -6.70
CA GLY A 274 -15.07 4.13 -6.43
C GLY A 274 -16.10 5.28 -6.32
N ALA A 275 -15.66 6.53 -6.23
CA ALA A 275 -16.53 7.69 -6.24
C ALA A 275 -17.25 7.84 -7.59
N SER A 276 -18.39 8.53 -7.58
CA SER A 276 -19.08 8.94 -8.79
C SER A 276 -19.67 10.33 -8.67
N ALA A 277 -19.78 11.01 -9.80
CA ALA A 277 -20.39 12.32 -9.91
C ALA A 277 -21.30 12.34 -11.14
N ALA A 278 -22.37 13.12 -11.07
CA ALA A 278 -23.32 13.27 -12.16
C ALA A 278 -23.69 14.74 -12.34
N GLN A 279 -23.92 15.14 -13.58
CA GLN A 279 -24.49 16.44 -13.89
C GLN A 279 -25.55 16.30 -14.97
N ASN A 280 -26.73 16.88 -14.69
CA ASN A 280 -27.82 16.95 -15.65
C ASN A 280 -27.47 17.97 -16.74
N VAL A 281 -27.72 17.61 -18.00
CA VAL A 281 -27.49 18.48 -19.16
C VAL A 281 -28.78 18.62 -19.95
N PRO A 282 -29.36 19.83 -20.05
CA PRO A 282 -30.57 20.04 -20.81
C PRO A 282 -30.31 19.83 -22.31
N THR A 283 -31.18 19.06 -22.96
CA THR A 283 -31.10 18.78 -24.42
C THR A 283 -31.99 19.72 -25.25
N THR A 284 -32.62 20.71 -24.63
CA THR A 284 -33.67 21.56 -25.23
C THR A 284 -33.20 22.40 -26.43
N ALA A 285 -31.89 22.59 -26.60
CA ALA A 285 -31.32 23.27 -27.78
C ALA A 285 -31.46 22.46 -29.08
N CYS A 286 -31.78 21.17 -29.00
CA CYS A 286 -32.00 20.28 -30.14
C CYS A 286 -33.13 19.29 -29.85
N ALA A 287 -34.32 19.52 -30.41
CA ALA A 287 -35.49 18.68 -30.16
C ALA A 287 -35.32 17.24 -30.67
N GLU A 288 -34.75 17.07 -31.86
CA GLU A 288 -34.54 15.77 -32.50
C GLU A 288 -33.07 15.63 -32.94
N PRO A 289 -32.14 15.32 -32.01
CA PRO A 289 -30.77 15.08 -32.37
C PRO A 289 -30.64 13.78 -33.18
N ALA A 290 -29.77 13.76 -34.18
CA ALA A 290 -29.38 12.54 -34.89
C ALA A 290 -28.33 11.76 -34.10
N ALA A 291 -27.43 12.47 -33.42
CA ALA A 291 -26.36 11.90 -32.62
C ALA A 291 -25.92 12.85 -31.50
N TYR A 292 -25.24 12.30 -30.50
CA TYR A 292 -24.54 13.06 -29.46
C TYR A 292 -23.04 12.83 -29.58
N ARG A 293 -22.26 13.87 -29.24
CA ARG A 293 -20.80 13.84 -29.20
C ARG A 293 -20.32 14.30 -27.83
N LEU A 294 -19.55 13.45 -27.16
CA LEU A 294 -19.03 13.68 -25.82
C LEU A 294 -17.50 13.70 -25.86
N SER A 295 -16.90 14.73 -25.28
CA SER A 295 -15.46 14.84 -25.07
C SER A 295 -15.17 15.17 -23.62
N ALA A 296 -13.99 14.78 -23.15
CA ALA A 296 -13.56 15.06 -21.79
C ALA A 296 -12.06 15.36 -21.72
N SER A 297 -11.66 16.02 -20.64
CA SER A 297 -10.27 16.14 -20.22
C SER A 297 -10.18 15.78 -18.75
N VAL A 298 -9.24 14.90 -18.42
CA VAL A 298 -9.07 14.36 -17.06
C VAL A 298 -7.79 14.91 -16.46
N SER A 299 -7.87 15.44 -15.25
CA SER A 299 -6.71 15.73 -14.42
C SER A 299 -6.83 15.02 -13.08
N ALA A 300 -5.71 14.48 -12.58
CA ALA A 300 -5.62 13.84 -11.27
C ALA A 300 -4.62 14.63 -10.41
N SER A 301 -5.05 15.07 -9.22
CA SER A 301 -4.22 15.70 -8.18
C SER A 301 -3.15 16.70 -8.72
N GLY A 302 -3.57 17.65 -9.57
CA GLY A 302 -2.70 18.71 -10.12
C GLY A 302 -1.84 18.31 -11.33
N GLY A 303 -2.00 17.09 -11.85
CA GLY A 303 -1.35 16.65 -13.08
C GLY A 303 -1.91 17.32 -14.34
N ALA A 304 -1.13 17.24 -15.44
CA ALA A 304 -1.55 17.79 -16.73
C ALA A 304 -2.86 17.13 -17.22
N PRO A 305 -3.80 17.91 -17.76
CA PRO A 305 -5.04 17.36 -18.30
C PRO A 305 -4.77 16.43 -19.48
N SER A 306 -5.39 15.25 -19.48
CA SER A 306 -5.33 14.29 -20.58
C SER A 306 -6.66 14.26 -21.32
N PRO A 307 -6.69 14.59 -22.63
CA PRO A 307 -7.93 14.60 -23.41
C PRO A 307 -8.41 13.17 -23.72
N ALA A 308 -9.73 13.02 -23.80
CA ALA A 308 -10.40 11.78 -24.17
C ALA A 308 -11.61 12.08 -25.08
N GLY A 309 -11.73 11.31 -26.15
CA GLY A 309 -12.75 11.52 -27.19
C GLY A 309 -12.27 12.44 -28.32
N PRO A 310 -13.20 12.96 -29.15
CA PRO A 310 -14.65 12.85 -28.99
C PRO A 310 -15.19 11.45 -29.23
N PHE A 311 -16.22 11.07 -28.47
CA PHE A 311 -17.00 9.85 -28.62
C PHE A 311 -18.37 10.23 -29.19
N THR A 312 -18.74 9.66 -30.34
CA THR A 312 -20.00 9.97 -31.01
C THR A 312 -20.89 8.74 -31.04
N GLN A 313 -22.17 8.88 -30.67
CA GLN A 313 -23.18 7.82 -30.74
C GLN A 313 -24.50 8.38 -31.27
N SER A 314 -25.34 7.51 -31.84
CA SER A 314 -26.69 7.89 -32.27
C SER A 314 -27.51 8.38 -31.07
N ALA A 315 -28.52 9.23 -31.33
CA ALA A 315 -29.29 9.85 -30.26
C ALA A 315 -30.11 8.87 -29.38
N GLN A 316 -30.25 7.63 -29.85
CA GLN A 316 -30.94 6.54 -29.13
C GLN A 316 -29.97 5.68 -28.29
N ALA A 317 -28.66 5.84 -28.49
CA ALA A 317 -27.64 5.06 -27.80
C ALA A 317 -26.98 5.89 -26.68
N SER A 318 -26.69 5.22 -25.57
CA SER A 318 -25.82 5.79 -24.54
C SER A 318 -24.36 5.77 -24.99
N ILE A 319 -23.60 6.73 -24.52
CA ILE A 319 -22.14 6.74 -24.63
C ILE A 319 -21.61 6.18 -23.31
N THR A 320 -20.68 5.23 -23.36
CA THR A 320 -19.88 4.83 -22.20
C THR A 320 -18.44 4.67 -22.68
N ALA A 321 -17.54 5.46 -22.11
CA ALA A 321 -16.16 5.55 -22.52
C ALA A 321 -15.22 5.37 -21.33
N GLY A 322 -14.16 4.59 -21.53
CA GLY A 322 -13.03 4.55 -20.61
C GLY A 322 -12.22 5.83 -20.70
N LEU A 323 -11.91 6.41 -19.56
CA LEU A 323 -11.08 7.60 -19.41
C LEU A 323 -9.73 7.23 -18.76
N PRO A 324 -8.68 8.05 -18.94
CA PRO A 324 -7.41 7.90 -18.24
C PRO A 324 -7.60 7.76 -16.72
N GLY A 325 -6.74 6.98 -16.06
CA GLY A 325 -6.82 6.74 -14.62
C GLY A 325 -7.89 5.73 -14.19
N GLY A 326 -8.44 4.95 -15.13
CA GLY A 326 -9.46 3.94 -14.81
C GLY A 326 -10.83 4.55 -14.47
N LEU A 327 -11.08 5.78 -14.93
CA LEU A 327 -12.37 6.44 -14.84
C LEU A 327 -13.28 5.94 -15.99
N THR A 328 -14.59 5.98 -15.78
CA THR A 328 -15.60 5.74 -16.82
C THR A 328 -16.49 6.95 -16.92
N LEU A 329 -16.70 7.44 -18.14
CA LEU A 329 -17.62 8.54 -18.45
C LEU A 329 -18.78 7.99 -19.26
N SER A 330 -20.00 8.36 -18.86
CA SER A 330 -21.22 7.94 -19.53
C SER A 330 -22.13 9.12 -19.81
N TRP A 331 -22.81 9.08 -20.95
CA TRP A 331 -23.95 9.93 -21.28
C TRP A 331 -25.13 9.03 -21.60
N ASP A 332 -26.26 9.30 -20.94
CA ASP A 332 -27.51 8.61 -21.21
C ASP A 332 -28.59 9.65 -21.58
N PRO A 333 -29.10 9.62 -22.82
CA PRO A 333 -30.09 10.58 -23.30
C PRO A 333 -31.46 10.43 -22.62
N SER A 334 -31.78 9.26 -22.04
CA SER A 334 -33.05 9.02 -21.36
C SER A 334 -33.15 9.74 -20.02
N VAL A 335 -32.03 9.84 -19.30
CA VAL A 335 -31.92 10.55 -18.01
C VAL A 335 -31.27 11.93 -18.13
N GLN A 336 -30.85 12.30 -19.34
CA GLN A 336 -30.23 13.60 -19.68
C GLN A 336 -29.09 13.98 -18.72
N SER A 337 -28.23 13.01 -18.42
CA SER A 337 -27.16 13.18 -17.43
C SER A 337 -25.82 12.66 -17.93
N VAL A 338 -24.77 13.44 -17.66
CA VAL A 338 -23.39 12.99 -17.80
C VAL A 338 -22.94 12.45 -16.45
N PHE A 339 -22.43 11.23 -16.45
CA PHE A 339 -21.99 10.50 -15.27
C PHE A 339 -20.51 10.14 -15.38
N VAL A 340 -19.76 10.35 -14.31
CA VAL A 340 -18.38 9.86 -14.19
C VAL A 340 -18.28 8.97 -12.97
N ARG A 341 -17.59 7.84 -13.12
CA ARG A 341 -17.24 6.94 -12.03
C ARG A 341 -15.75 6.65 -12.04
N ALA A 342 -15.13 6.72 -10.88
CA ALA A 342 -13.79 6.20 -10.69
C ALA A 342 -13.84 4.68 -10.49
N GLY A 343 -13.02 3.95 -11.25
CA GLY A 343 -12.79 2.54 -11.01
C GLY A 343 -12.25 2.29 -9.60
N ALA A 344 -12.42 1.06 -9.13
CA ALA A 344 -11.90 0.61 -7.84
C ALA A 344 -10.47 0.06 -7.93
N ASN A 345 -9.78 0.19 -9.08
CA ASN A 345 -8.42 -0.31 -9.29
C ASN A 345 -7.42 0.54 -8.50
N THR A 346 -7.37 0.30 -7.20
CA THR A 346 -6.40 0.86 -6.28
C THR A 346 -5.17 -0.03 -6.26
N CYS A 347 -3.99 0.59 -6.28
CA CYS A 347 -2.74 -0.11 -5.99
C CYS A 347 -2.90 -0.97 -4.71
N LYS A 348 -2.62 -2.27 -4.79
CA LYS A 348 -2.88 -3.22 -3.68
C LYS A 348 -2.14 -2.88 -2.39
N GLY A 349 -0.97 -2.23 -2.51
CA GLY A 349 -0.16 -1.79 -1.37
C GLY A 349 -0.57 -0.43 -0.78
N VAL A 350 -1.61 0.21 -1.32
CA VAL A 350 -2.10 1.53 -0.91
C VAL A 350 -3.56 1.41 -0.46
N ARG A 351 -3.90 1.94 0.72
CA ARG A 351 -5.27 1.95 1.24
C ARG A 351 -5.79 3.35 1.48
#